data_AF-A0A3D4V2G3-F1
#
_entry.id   AF-A0A3D4V2G3-F1
#
_cell.length_a   1.000
_cell.length_b   1.000
_cell.length_c   1.000
_cell.angle_alpha   90.00
_cell.angle_beta   90.00
_cell.angle_gamma   90.00
#
_symmetry.space_group_name_H-M   'P 1'
#
loop_
_entity.id
_entity.type
_entity.pdbx_description
1 polymer ?
#
loop_
_entity_poly.entity_id
_entity_poly.type
_entity_poly.pdbx_seq_one_letter_code
_entity_poly.pdbx_strand_id
1 'polypeptide(L)'
;MFDTWGLNMFSKTITMFLIYKIVSRNTEVRLIVWQAFALIFGAAFIHNIFYLGLTSFLNVYDYPFSPIILLIGSSLYTAVIGSILHILKGDTKK
;
A
#
# COMPACT_ATOMS: atom_id res chain seq x y z
N MET A 1 15.57 -17.05 12.87
CA MET A 1 14.34 -16.40 12.36
C MET A 1 14.62 -14.91 12.24
N PHE A 2 14.60 -14.38 11.02
CA PHE A 2 14.64 -12.93 10.81
C PHE A 2 13.24 -12.36 11.04
N ASP A 3 13.17 -11.15 11.60
CA ASP A 3 11.91 -10.46 11.89
C ASP A 3 11.29 -9.87 10.61
N THR A 4 10.62 -10.72 9.82
CA THR A 4 9.91 -10.31 8.59
C THR A 4 8.73 -9.40 8.88
N TRP A 5 8.15 -9.48 10.08
CA TRP A 5 7.10 -8.58 10.53
C TRP A 5 7.63 -7.17 10.78
N GLY A 6 8.77 -7.04 11.46
CA GLY A 6 9.48 -5.77 11.63
C GLY A 6 9.83 -5.11 10.29
N LEU A 7 10.31 -5.89 9.32
CA LEU A 7 10.57 -5.39 7.95
C LEU A 7 9.29 -4.87 7.26
N ASN A 8 8.16 -5.56 7.46
CA ASN A 8 6.87 -5.12 6.93
C ASN A 8 6.40 -3.81 7.57
N MET A 9 6.48 -3.70 8.90
CA MET A 9 6.12 -2.49 9.65
C MET A 9 7.01 -1.29 9.30
N PHE A 10 8.31 -1.53 9.14
CA PHE A 10 9.25 -0.52 8.69
C PHE A 10 8.91 -0.03 7.27
N SER A 11 8.59 -0.95 6.36
CA SER A 11 8.16 -0.61 4.99
C SER A 11 6.90 0.24 4.98
N LYS A 12 5.92 -0.05 5.84
CA LYS A 12 4.71 0.78 6.01
C LYS A 12 5.04 2.17 6.52
N THR A 13 5.93 2.26 7.49
CA THR A 13 6.36 3.53 8.08
C THR A 13 7.00 4.43 7.03
N ILE A 14 8.00 3.94 6.31
CA ILE A 14 8.66 4.70 5.22
C ILE A 14 7.65 5.11 4.15
N THR A 15 6.77 4.19 3.75
CA THR A 15 5.74 4.48 2.75
C THR A 15 4.88 5.65 3.18
N MET A 16 4.37 5.66 4.42
CA MET A 16 3.57 6.76 4.94
C MET A 16 4.35 8.07 5.01
N PHE A 17 5.62 8.05 5.41
CA PHE A 17 6.46 9.25 5.38
C PHE A 17 6.57 9.85 3.97
N LEU A 18 6.76 9.02 2.94
CA LEU A 18 6.89 9.48 1.56
C LEU A 18 5.58 10.05 0.99
N ILE A 19 4.45 9.41 1.30
CA ILE A 19 3.15 9.81 0.76
C ILE A 19 2.41 10.81 1.65
N TYR A 20 2.92 11.13 2.84
CA TYR A 20 2.25 11.96 3.86
C TYR A 20 1.71 13.27 3.28
N LYS A 21 2.54 14.00 2.53
CA LYS A 21 2.14 15.29 1.94
C LYS A 21 1.01 15.14 0.93
N ILE A 22 1.00 14.05 0.16
CA ILE A 22 -0.04 13.76 -0.84
C ILE A 22 -1.35 13.41 -0.13
N VAL A 23 -1.29 12.53 0.88
CA VAL A 23 -2.48 12.12 1.65
C VAL A 23 -3.07 13.32 2.40
N SER A 24 -2.23 14.07 3.11
CA SER A 24 -2.64 15.25 3.89
C SER A 24 -3.40 16.26 3.03
N ARG A 25 -2.87 16.61 1.86
CA ARG A 25 -3.52 17.56 0.92
C ARG A 25 -4.87 17.09 0.40
N ASN A 26 -5.09 15.78 0.27
CA ASN A 26 -6.33 15.21 -0.24
C ASN A 26 -7.35 14.89 0.86
N THR A 27 -7.08 15.26 2.12
CA THR A 27 -8.02 15.01 3.24
C THR A 27 -9.26 15.88 3.15
N GLU A 28 -9.12 17.10 2.62
CA GLU A 28 -10.21 18.08 2.49
C GLU A 28 -11.02 17.90 1.20
N VAL A 29 -10.46 17.23 0.20
CA VAL A 29 -11.08 17.03 -1.12
C VAL A 29 -11.71 15.64 -1.19
N ARG A 30 -12.97 15.58 -1.62
CA ARG A 30 -13.61 14.29 -1.92
C ARG A 30 -13.07 13.74 -3.24
N LEU A 31 -12.10 12.84 -3.15
CA LEU A 31 -11.56 12.12 -4.31
C LEU A 31 -12.66 11.30 -5.01
N ILE A 32 -12.67 11.29 -6.33
CA ILE A 32 -13.46 10.32 -7.10
C ILE A 32 -12.87 8.91 -6.96
N VAL A 33 -13.68 7.88 -7.19
CA VAL A 33 -13.30 6.47 -6.98
C VAL A 33 -12.00 6.10 -7.69
N TRP A 34 -11.82 6.53 -8.95
CA TRP A 34 -10.60 6.23 -9.71
C TRP A 34 -9.34 6.91 -9.14
N GLN A 35 -9.47 8.13 -8.59
CA GLN A 35 -8.37 8.82 -7.94
C GLN A 35 -8.01 8.16 -6.60
N ALA A 36 -9.02 7.73 -5.83
CA ALA A 36 -8.79 6.96 -4.61
C ALA A 36 -8.11 5.61 -4.93
N PHE A 37 -8.56 4.91 -5.97
CA PHE A 37 -7.93 3.67 -6.44
C PHE A 37 -6.46 3.89 -6.78
N ALA A 38 -6.15 4.88 -7.62
CA ALA A 38 -4.78 5.17 -8.04
C ALA A 38 -3.87 5.55 -6.86
N LEU A 39 -4.38 6.33 -5.90
CA LEU A 39 -3.63 6.74 -4.72
C LEU A 39 -3.33 5.54 -3.80
N ILE A 40 -4.32 4.68 -3.55
CA ILE A 40 -4.15 3.49 -2.72
C ILE A 40 -3.25 2.46 -3.41
N PHE A 41 -3.42 2.27 -4.72
CA PHE A 41 -2.55 1.42 -5.52
C PHE A 41 -1.09 1.88 -5.45
N GLY A 42 -0.84 3.17 -5.67
CA GLY A 42 0.50 3.75 -5.57
C GLY A 42 1.11 3.56 -4.18
N ALA A 43 0.36 3.81 -3.12
CA ALA A 43 0.82 3.60 -1.75
C ALA A 43 1.18 2.13 -1.47
N ALA A 44 0.30 1.19 -1.84
CA ALA A 44 0.55 -0.24 -1.67
C ALA A 44 1.72 -0.73 -2.53
N PHE A 45 1.89 -0.18 -3.73
CA PHE A 45 2.98 -0.52 -4.64
C PHE A 45 4.33 -0.06 -4.08
N ILE A 46 4.41 1.18 -3.59
CA ILE A 46 5.60 1.71 -2.91
C ILE A 46 5.97 0.86 -1.69
N HIS A 47 4.99 0.51 -0.86
CA HIS A 47 5.19 -0.38 0.28
C HIS A 47 5.81 -1.71 -0.15
N ASN A 48 5.28 -2.34 -1.20
CA ASN A 48 5.75 -3.63 -1.67
C ASN A 48 7.14 -3.55 -2.29
N ILE A 49 7.50 -2.44 -2.94
CA ILE A 49 8.88 -2.19 -3.40
C ILE A 49 9.84 -2.16 -2.22
N PHE A 50 9.54 -1.38 -1.17
CA PHE A 50 10.42 -1.32 0.00
C PHE A 50 10.52 -2.67 0.69
N TYR A 51 9.40 -3.35 0.88
CA TYR A 51 9.38 -4.66 1.51
C TYR A 51 10.18 -5.70 0.72
N LEU A 52 9.99 -5.77 -0.60
CA LEU A 52 10.78 -6.64 -1.48
C LEU A 52 12.26 -6.27 -1.50
N GLY A 53 12.58 -4.98 -1.57
CA GLY A 53 13.95 -4.50 -1.56
C GLY A 53 14.69 -4.90 -0.29
N LEU A 54 14.06 -4.70 0.87
CA LEU A 54 14.65 -5.05 2.17
C LEU A 54 14.77 -6.56 2.39
N THR A 55 13.73 -7.32 2.05
CA THR A 55 13.76 -8.78 2.19
C THR A 55 14.75 -9.43 1.23
N SER A 56 14.89 -8.90 0.02
CA SER A 56 15.89 -9.35 -0.95
C SER A 56 17.32 -8.97 -0.52
N PHE A 57 17.52 -7.73 -0.03
CA PHE A 57 18.83 -7.27 0.44
C PHE A 57 19.36 -8.09 1.62
N LEU A 58 18.47 -8.51 2.52
CA LEU A 58 18.81 -9.33 3.68
C LEU A 58 18.80 -10.84 3.38
N ASN A 59 18.50 -11.26 2.14
CA ASN A 59 18.32 -12.66 1.74
C ASN A 59 17.32 -13.43 2.63
N VAL A 60 16.23 -12.76 3.03
CA VAL A 60 15.15 -13.32 3.88
C VAL A 60 13.82 -13.37 3.13
N TYR A 61 13.86 -13.40 1.81
CA TYR A 61 12.65 -13.59 1.02
C TYR A 61 12.22 -15.06 1.10
N ASP A 62 11.19 -15.34 1.90
CA ASP A 62 10.71 -16.70 2.21
C ASP A 62 9.32 -16.99 1.60
N TYR A 63 8.88 -16.18 0.64
CA TYR A 63 7.58 -16.40 0.01
C TYR A 63 7.65 -17.43 -1.12
N PRO A 64 6.69 -18.37 -1.19
CA PRO A 64 6.68 -19.43 -2.21
C PRO A 64 6.21 -18.96 -3.60
N PHE A 65 5.81 -17.70 -3.74
CA PHE A 65 5.24 -17.14 -4.97
C PHE A 65 6.16 -16.07 -5.58
N SER A 66 5.98 -15.81 -6.88
CA SER A 66 6.79 -14.84 -7.62
C SER A 66 6.73 -13.43 -6.98
N PRO A 67 7.87 -12.72 -6.87
CA PRO A 67 7.92 -11.33 -6.43
C PRO A 67 6.99 -10.39 -7.21
N ILE A 68 6.72 -10.69 -8.48
CA ILE A 68 5.81 -9.89 -9.32
C ILE A 68 4.35 -9.97 -8.83
N ILE A 69 3.94 -11.14 -8.31
CA ILE A 69 2.60 -11.37 -7.76
C ILE A 69 2.48 -10.62 -6.43
N LEU A 70 3.52 -10.67 -5.60
CA LEU A 70 3.56 -9.88 -4.37
C LEU A 70 3.50 -8.39 -4.68
N LEU A 71 4.24 -7.92 -5.67
CA LEU A 71 4.30 -6.51 -6.04
C LEU A 71 2.97 -6.01 -6.64
N ILE A 72 2.52 -6.58 -7.75
CA ILE A 72 1.37 -6.08 -8.50
C ILE A 72 0.06 -6.61 -7.93
N GLY A 73 -0.01 -7.93 -7.67
CA GLY A 73 -1.23 -8.60 -7.24
C GLY A 73 -1.72 -8.10 -5.89
N SER A 74 -0.84 -8.00 -4.90
CA SER A 74 -1.24 -7.52 -3.57
C SER A 74 -1.56 -6.02 -3.55
N SER A 75 -0.90 -5.21 -4.39
CA SER A 75 -1.24 -3.80 -4.55
C SER A 75 -2.59 -3.60 -5.22
N LEU A 76 -2.91 -4.38 -6.26
CA LEU A 76 -4.23 -4.38 -6.88
C LEU A 76 -5.32 -4.79 -5.89
N TYR A 77 -5.11 -5.90 -5.17
CA TYR A 77 -6.05 -6.36 -4.14
C TYR A 77 -6.33 -5.27 -3.10
N THR A 78 -5.28 -4.64 -2.59
CA THR A 78 -5.38 -3.56 -1.60
C THR A 78 -6.10 -2.34 -2.17
N ALA A 79 -5.82 -1.95 -3.43
CA ALA A 79 -6.46 -0.83 -4.10
C ALA A 79 -7.96 -1.06 -4.34
N VAL A 80 -8.34 -2.28 -4.73
CA VAL A 80 -9.75 -2.67 -4.90
C VAL A 80 -10.49 -2.55 -3.58
N ILE A 81 -9.99 -3.18 -2.52
CA ILE A 81 -10.61 -3.11 -1.19
C ILE A 81 -10.67 -1.67 -0.68
N GLY A 82 -9.57 -0.93 -0.80
CA GLY A 82 -9.50 0.46 -0.38
C GLY A 82 -10.50 1.36 -1.13
N SER A 83 -10.73 1.09 -2.40
CA SER A 83 -11.73 1.83 -3.21
C SER A 83 -13.16 1.50 -2.79
N ILE A 84 -13.45 0.23 -2.46
CA ILE A 84 -14.75 -0.17 -1.89
C ILE A 84 -14.99 0.56 -0.57
N LEU A 85 -13.99 0.57 0.33
CA LEU A 85 -14.07 1.30 1.60
C LEU A 85 -14.30 2.80 1.40
N HIS A 86 -13.64 3.39 0.40
CA HIS A 86 -13.82 4.81 0.05
C HIS A 86 -15.25 5.13 -0.40
N ILE A 87 -15.86 4.24 -1.19
CA ILE A 87 -17.27 4.37 -1.61
C ILE A 87 -18.19 4.29 -0.39
N LEU A 88 -18.03 3.27 0.46
CA LEU A 88 -18.86 3.06 1.65
C LEU A 88 -18.79 4.24 2.63
N LYS A 89 -17.61 4.80 2.85
CA LYS A 89 -17.42 6.02 3.66
C LYS A 89 -18.18 7.22 3.08
N GLY A 90 -18.28 7.29 1.74
CA GLY A 90 -18.98 8.35 1.04
C GLY A 90 -20.50 8.37 1.27
N ASP A 91 -21.09 7.23 1.65
CA ASP A 91 -22.54 7.09 1.89
C ASP A 91 -22.96 7.43 3.32
N THR A 92 -22.05 7.38 4.30
CA THR A 92 -22.35 7.68 5.71
C THR A 92 -22.65 9.17 5.98
N LYS A 93 -22.48 10.05 4.98
CA LYS A 93 -22.77 11.49 5.09
C LYS A 93 -24.09 11.92 4.40
N LYS A 94 -25.02 10.99 4.17
CA LYS A 94 -26.39 11.32 3.78
C LYS A 94 -27.34 11.20 4.95
#